data_AF-A0AA95F0N3-F1
#
_entry.id   AF-A0AA95F0N3-F1
#
_cell.length_a   1.000
_cell.length_b   1.000
_cell.length_c   1.000
_cell.angle_alpha   90.00
_cell.angle_beta   90.00
_cell.angle_gamma   90.00
#
_symmetry.space_group_name_H-M   'P 1'
#
loop_
_entity.id
_entity.type
_entity.pdbx_description
1 polymer ?
#
loop_
_entity_poly.entity_id
_entity_poly.type
_entity_poly.pdbx_seq_one_letter_code
_entity_poly.pdbx_strand_id
1 'polypeptide(L)'
;MNTVTLAETKGMAYKTKEINMNQTEDWLSEEENQIQRKRIGARALVIAFFSTVLILGIGLYLFINLGSDVVSGMCGNQVITQEIQPDNGSYKLVVFKRDCGATTAYSYQLSVIKKNSQLENSAANIYISDHEFNAFWTDKNTIEIRGFSYKEYKQERKYKGIKIQYNTPW
;
A
#
# COMPACT_ATOMS: atom_id res chain seq x y z
N MET A 1 57.56 38.44 23.53
CA MET A 1 58.21 37.12 23.35
C MET A 1 58.11 36.40 24.68
N ASN A 2 57.06 35.59 24.88
CA ASN A 2 56.84 34.90 26.15
C ASN A 2 56.79 33.39 25.86
N THR A 3 57.88 32.69 26.15
CA THR A 3 57.97 31.22 26.10
C THR A 3 57.58 30.64 27.44
N VAL A 4 56.65 29.67 27.47
CA VAL A 4 56.28 28.94 28.69
C VAL A 4 57.15 27.69 28.78
N THR A 5 57.98 27.60 29.82
CA THR A 5 58.81 26.42 30.12
C THR A 5 58.23 25.67 31.31
N LEU A 6 57.74 24.43 31.11
CA LEU A 6 57.47 23.49 32.19
C LEU A 6 58.75 22.68 32.46
N ALA A 7 59.25 22.72 33.70
CA ALA A 7 60.47 22.01 34.09
C ALA A 7 60.12 20.77 34.93
N GLU A 8 60.40 19.58 34.40
CA GLU A 8 60.53 18.34 35.17
C GLU A 8 61.96 17.82 35.08
N THR A 9 62.59 17.61 36.24
CA THR A 9 63.99 17.21 36.35
C THR A 9 64.13 15.71 36.63
N LYS A 10 64.67 14.94 35.67
CA LYS A 10 65.97 14.24 35.79
C LYS A 10 66.22 13.27 34.62
N GLY A 11 67.28 13.55 33.88
CA GLY A 11 68.19 12.53 33.33
C GLY A 11 67.77 11.82 32.04
N MET A 12 67.70 12.54 30.91
CA MET A 12 67.96 12.03 29.56
C MET A 12 68.09 13.23 28.61
N ALA A 13 69.01 13.19 27.64
CA ALA A 13 69.31 14.29 26.73
C ALA A 13 68.03 14.78 26.00
N TYR A 14 67.54 15.96 26.37
CA TYR A 14 66.36 16.57 25.77
C TYR A 14 66.77 17.37 24.54
N LYS A 15 66.34 16.90 23.36
CA LYS A 15 66.32 17.70 22.14
C LYS A 15 65.10 18.59 22.21
N THR A 16 65.25 19.79 22.76
CA THR A 16 64.18 20.80 22.81
C THR A 16 63.87 21.24 21.40
N LYS A 17 62.72 20.82 20.86
CA LYS A 17 62.20 21.33 19.59
C LYS A 17 61.55 22.67 19.90
N GLU A 18 62.16 23.77 19.52
CA GLU A 18 61.51 25.09 19.59
C GLU A 18 60.34 25.09 18.63
N ILE A 19 59.13 24.94 19.17
CA ILE A 19 57.90 25.06 18.39
C ILE A 19 57.53 26.54 18.46
N ASN A 20 57.63 27.24 17.33
CA ASN A 20 57.20 28.63 17.23
C ASN A 20 55.69 28.70 17.50
N MET A 21 55.27 29.65 18.34
CA MET A 21 53.87 29.92 18.68
C MET A 21 52.96 30.03 17.43
N ASN A 22 53.47 30.62 16.33
CA ASN A 22 52.74 30.71 15.06
C ASN A 22 52.46 29.33 14.43
N GLN A 23 53.37 28.37 14.60
CA GLN A 23 53.20 27.00 14.09
C GLN A 23 52.19 26.21 14.94
N THR A 24 52.10 26.50 16.24
CA THR A 24 51.12 25.88 17.13
C THR A 24 49.71 26.41 16.85
N GLU A 25 49.55 27.71 16.66
CA GLU A 25 48.26 28.32 16.30
C GLU A 25 47.74 27.82 14.95
N ASP A 26 48.63 27.70 13.96
CA ASP A 26 48.30 27.16 12.64
C ASP A 26 47.80 25.70 12.73
N TRP A 27 48.53 24.86 13.46
CA TRP A 27 48.16 23.45 13.69
C TRP A 27 46.82 23.30 14.43
N LEU A 28 46.58 24.11 15.47
CA LEU A 28 45.30 24.11 16.19
C LEU A 28 44.15 24.55 15.29
N SER A 29 44.35 25.60 14.47
CA SER A 29 43.34 26.07 13.53
C SER A 29 43.01 25.03 12.46
N GLU A 30 43.99 24.24 12.05
CA GLU A 30 43.83 23.20 11.05
C GLU A 30 43.12 21.96 11.64
N GLU A 31 43.44 21.57 12.88
CA GLU A 31 42.70 20.53 13.61
C GLU A 31 41.23 20.92 13.85
N GLU A 32 40.97 22.17 14.26
CA GLU A 32 39.62 22.68 14.44
C GLU A 32 38.82 22.63 13.14
N ASN A 33 39.40 23.10 12.03
CA ASN A 33 38.78 23.04 10.70
C ASN A 33 38.49 21.60 10.26
N GLN A 34 39.40 20.65 10.52
CA GLN A 34 39.19 19.24 10.20
C GLN A 34 38.04 18.61 11.01
N ILE A 35 37.94 18.94 12.31
CA ILE A 35 36.86 18.47 13.18
C ILE A 35 35.50 19.08 12.75
N GLN A 36 35.47 20.37 12.40
CA GLN A 36 34.26 21.04 11.92
C GLN A 36 33.76 20.43 10.61
N ARG A 37 34.66 20.16 9.64
CA ARG A 37 34.30 19.50 8.38
C ARG A 37 33.73 18.09 8.59
N LYS A 38 34.32 17.31 9.50
CA LYS A 38 33.80 15.97 9.86
C LYS A 38 32.41 16.04 10.50
N ARG A 39 32.16 17.01 11.38
CA ARG A 39 30.84 17.21 12.04
C ARG A 39 29.76 17.65 11.04
N ILE A 40 30.09 18.55 10.12
CA ILE A 40 29.17 19.02 9.07
C ILE A 40 28.86 17.87 8.09
N GLY A 41 29.87 17.12 7.66
CA GLY A 41 29.69 15.94 6.81
C GLY A 41 28.82 14.86 7.47
N ALA A 42 29.05 14.55 8.75
CA ALA A 42 28.25 13.58 9.49
C ALA A 42 26.78 14.02 9.62
N ARG A 43 26.51 15.30 9.93
CA ARG A 43 25.14 15.83 9.98
C ARG A 43 24.44 15.78 8.62
N ALA A 44 25.16 16.12 7.55
CA ALA A 44 24.62 16.04 6.19
C ALA A 44 24.25 14.59 5.79
N LEU A 45 25.09 13.62 6.16
CA LEU A 45 24.83 12.19 5.91
C LEU A 45 23.61 11.69 6.68
N VAL A 46 23.46 12.10 7.94
CA VAL A 46 22.30 11.74 8.77
C VAL A 46 21.01 12.33 8.18
N ILE A 47 21.03 13.61 7.79
CA ILE A 47 19.88 14.26 7.14
C ILE A 47 19.53 13.55 5.83
N ALA A 48 20.52 13.28 4.98
CA ALA A 48 20.30 12.59 3.71
C ALA A 48 19.69 11.20 3.91
N PHE A 49 20.14 10.45 4.93
CA PHE A 49 19.56 9.15 5.27
C PHE A 49 18.09 9.27 5.68
N PHE A 50 17.76 10.16 6.62
CA PHE A 50 16.38 10.35 7.06
C PHE A 50 15.47 10.89 5.96
N SER A 51 15.95 11.84 5.15
CA SER A 51 15.20 12.34 3.98
C SER A 51 14.94 11.23 2.96
N THR A 52 15.92 10.36 2.71
CA THR A 52 15.75 9.22 1.78
C THR A 52 14.72 8.23 2.31
N VAL A 53 14.79 7.87 3.60
CA VAL A 53 13.79 6.99 4.23
C VAL A 53 12.40 7.62 4.20
N LEU A 54 12.29 8.92 4.45
CA LEU A 54 11.02 9.65 4.39
C LEU A 54 10.43 9.64 2.98
N ILE A 55 11.23 9.94 1.96
CA ILE A 55 10.79 9.96 0.56
C ILE A 55 10.36 8.56 0.11
N LEU A 56 11.12 7.51 0.45
CA LEU A 56 10.76 6.13 0.15
C LEU A 56 9.50 5.69 0.90
N GLY A 57 9.33 6.10 2.15
CA GLY A 57 8.13 5.83 2.95
C GLY A 57 6.89 6.50 2.36
N ILE A 58 6.98 7.78 1.99
CA ILE A 58 5.90 8.52 1.32
C ILE A 58 5.62 7.91 -0.06
N GLY A 59 6.65 7.57 -0.83
CA GLY A 59 6.50 6.94 -2.14
C GLY A 59 5.79 5.58 -2.04
N LEU A 60 6.17 4.74 -1.07
CA LEU A 60 5.53 3.46 -0.82
C LEU A 60 4.08 3.64 -0.35
N TYR A 61 3.83 4.60 0.54
CA TYR A 61 2.49 4.94 1.00
C TYR A 61 1.59 5.37 -0.17
N LEU A 62 2.08 6.26 -1.03
CA LEU A 62 1.33 6.70 -2.21
C LEU A 62 1.15 5.56 -3.21
N PHE A 63 2.15 4.71 -3.44
CA PHE A 63 2.04 3.57 -4.36
C PHE A 63 0.96 2.57 -3.92
N ILE A 64 0.89 2.24 -2.62
CA ILE A 64 -0.12 1.34 -2.08
C ILE A 64 -1.52 1.94 -2.17
N ASN A 65 -1.68 3.23 -1.86
CA ASN A 65 -2.99 3.89 -1.84
C ASN A 65 -3.48 4.33 -3.23
N LEU A 66 -2.58 4.59 -4.18
CA LEU A 66 -2.94 5.05 -5.53
C LEU A 66 -3.08 3.87 -6.53
N GLY A 67 -2.35 2.76 -6.31
CA GLY A 67 -2.34 1.61 -7.22
C GLY A 67 -3.65 0.82 -7.29
N SER A 68 -4.47 0.84 -6.22
CA SER A 68 -5.78 0.17 -6.20
C SER A 68 -6.79 0.80 -7.15
N ASP A 69 -6.68 2.11 -7.35
CA ASP A 69 -7.65 2.89 -8.11
C ASP A 69 -7.33 2.92 -9.61
N VAL A 70 -6.06 2.72 -9.98
CA VAL A 70 -5.66 2.65 -11.40
C VAL A 70 -6.06 1.33 -12.04
N VAL A 71 -5.93 0.21 -11.33
CA VAL A 71 -6.37 -1.12 -11.83
C VAL A 71 -7.89 -1.25 -11.77
N SER A 72 -8.54 -0.72 -10.73
CA SER A 72 -10.01 -0.69 -10.70
C SER A 72 -10.60 0.33 -11.67
N GLY A 73 -9.92 1.44 -11.95
CA GLY A 73 -10.35 2.47 -12.90
C GLY A 73 -10.41 2.01 -14.36
N MET A 74 -9.64 0.97 -14.72
CA MET A 74 -9.76 0.33 -16.05
C MET A 74 -10.92 -0.67 -16.13
N CYS A 75 -11.46 -1.11 -15.00
CA CYS A 75 -12.60 -2.01 -14.95
C CYS A 75 -13.91 -1.23 -14.88
N GLY A 76 -14.96 -1.74 -15.51
CA GLY A 76 -16.32 -1.23 -15.43
C GLY A 76 -17.29 -2.31 -14.99
N ASN A 77 -18.20 -1.96 -14.08
CA ASN A 77 -19.34 -2.78 -13.68
C ASN A 77 -20.61 -2.23 -14.33
N GLN A 78 -21.21 -2.98 -15.24
CA GLN A 78 -22.50 -2.66 -15.86
C GLN A 78 -23.61 -3.50 -15.22
N VAL A 79 -24.52 -2.86 -14.48
CA VAL A 79 -25.66 -3.53 -13.85
C VAL A 79 -26.60 -4.09 -14.93
N ILE A 80 -26.97 -5.37 -14.79
CA ILE A 80 -27.93 -6.07 -15.64
C ILE A 80 -29.29 -6.12 -14.94
N THR A 81 -29.30 -6.63 -13.70
CA THR A 81 -30.51 -6.66 -12.87
C THR A 81 -30.18 -6.44 -11.40
N GLN A 82 -31.16 -5.94 -10.66
CA GLN A 82 -31.09 -5.80 -9.20
C GLN A 82 -32.46 -6.10 -8.60
N GLU A 83 -32.45 -6.79 -7.46
CA GLU A 83 -33.68 -7.16 -6.75
C GLU A 83 -33.50 -6.92 -5.25
N ILE A 84 -34.44 -6.19 -4.67
CA ILE A 84 -34.47 -5.93 -3.23
C ILE A 84 -34.92 -7.21 -2.53
N GLN A 85 -34.25 -7.54 -1.41
CA GLN A 85 -34.63 -8.66 -0.56
C GLN A 85 -36.11 -8.56 -0.16
N PRO A 86 -36.88 -9.67 -0.21
CA PRO A 86 -38.28 -9.71 0.20
C PRO A 86 -38.51 -9.16 1.63
N ASP A 87 -39.77 -8.82 1.91
CA ASP A 87 -40.21 -8.28 3.21
C ASP A 87 -39.49 -7.00 3.63
N ASN A 88 -39.11 -6.17 2.66
CA ASN A 88 -38.37 -4.92 2.88
C ASN A 88 -37.01 -5.16 3.60
N GLY A 89 -36.32 -6.24 3.22
CA GLY A 89 -35.06 -6.64 3.83
C GLY A 89 -33.91 -5.63 3.67
N SER A 90 -32.82 -5.89 4.42
CA SER A 90 -31.66 -5.00 4.50
C SER A 90 -30.72 -5.07 3.30
N TYR A 91 -30.92 -6.04 2.40
CA TYR A 91 -30.04 -6.32 1.29
C TYR A 91 -30.75 -6.17 -0.06
N LYS A 92 -29.94 -6.07 -1.12
CA LYS A 92 -30.34 -6.31 -2.50
C LYS A 92 -29.30 -7.19 -3.16
N LEU A 93 -29.74 -8.01 -4.10
CA LEU A 93 -28.85 -8.67 -5.03
C LEU A 93 -28.65 -7.78 -6.25
N VAL A 94 -27.47 -7.84 -6.85
CA VAL A 94 -27.11 -7.10 -8.06
C VAL A 94 -26.34 -8.05 -8.96
N VAL A 95 -26.90 -8.33 -10.14
CA VAL A 95 -26.23 -9.03 -11.24
C VAL A 95 -25.65 -7.98 -12.18
N PHE A 96 -24.38 -8.11 -12.52
CA PHE A 96 -23.68 -7.15 -13.36
C PHE A 96 -22.64 -7.84 -14.25
N LYS A 97 -22.34 -7.21 -15.38
CA LYS A 97 -21.20 -7.57 -16.22
C LYS A 97 -19.99 -6.77 -15.76
N ARG A 98 -18.86 -7.42 -15.53
CA ARG A 98 -17.57 -6.78 -15.26
C ARG A 98 -16.64 -6.96 -16.44
N ASP A 99 -16.09 -5.86 -16.92
CA ASP A 99 -15.13 -5.81 -18.04
C ASP A 99 -13.92 -4.97 -17.62
N CYS A 100 -12.71 -5.50 -17.78
CA CYS A 100 -11.46 -4.82 -17.43
C CYS A 100 -10.59 -4.45 -18.66
N GLY A 101 -11.16 -4.55 -19.87
CA GLY A 101 -10.54 -4.05 -21.08
C GLY A 101 -9.87 -5.11 -21.96
N ALA A 102 -9.09 -4.61 -22.94
CA ALA A 102 -8.76 -5.26 -24.21
C ALA A 102 -8.23 -6.70 -24.17
N THR A 103 -7.55 -7.10 -23.08
CA THR A 103 -6.93 -8.42 -22.97
C THR A 103 -7.63 -9.35 -21.99
N THR A 104 -8.69 -8.91 -21.31
CA THR A 104 -9.42 -9.69 -20.31
C THR A 104 -10.86 -9.89 -20.77
N ALA A 105 -11.31 -11.15 -20.84
CA ALA A 105 -12.72 -11.45 -21.12
C ALA A 105 -13.61 -10.88 -20.02
N TYR A 106 -14.78 -10.36 -20.39
CA TYR A 106 -15.78 -9.94 -19.42
C TYR A 106 -16.37 -11.16 -18.70
N SER A 107 -16.96 -10.91 -17.53
CA SER A 107 -17.65 -11.95 -16.75
C SER A 107 -18.98 -11.42 -16.21
N TYR A 108 -19.91 -12.33 -15.97
CA TYR A 108 -21.15 -12.08 -15.27
C TYR A 108 -20.95 -12.35 -13.78
N GLN A 109 -21.45 -11.44 -12.94
CA GLN A 109 -21.09 -11.38 -11.54
C GLN A 109 -22.31 -11.04 -10.68
N LEU A 110 -22.37 -11.65 -9.49
CA LEU A 110 -23.43 -11.43 -8.51
C LEU A 110 -22.84 -10.92 -7.21
N SER A 111 -23.36 -9.78 -6.76
CA SER A 111 -23.10 -9.27 -5.42
C SER A 111 -24.37 -9.12 -4.60
N VAL A 112 -24.27 -9.42 -3.31
CA VAL A 112 -25.28 -9.06 -2.31
C VAL A 112 -24.74 -7.89 -1.49
N ILE A 113 -25.42 -6.75 -1.56
CA ILE A 113 -25.03 -5.50 -0.91
C ILE A 113 -26.18 -4.95 -0.08
N LYS A 114 -25.90 -3.98 0.80
CA LYS A 114 -26.95 -3.30 1.55
C LYS A 114 -27.91 -2.61 0.58
N LYS A 115 -29.21 -2.63 0.89
CA LYS A 115 -30.30 -2.11 0.05
C LYS A 115 -30.00 -0.70 -0.51
N ASN A 116 -29.50 0.19 0.35
CA ASN A 116 -29.23 1.60 0.02
C ASN A 116 -27.78 1.87 -0.43
N SER A 117 -26.94 0.85 -0.57
CA SER A 117 -25.58 1.00 -1.07
C SER A 117 -25.54 0.99 -2.61
N GLN A 118 -24.56 1.68 -3.16
CA GLN A 118 -24.21 1.59 -4.58
C GLN A 118 -23.31 0.37 -4.81
N LEU A 119 -23.31 -0.15 -6.04
CA LEU A 119 -22.37 -1.18 -6.44
C LEU A 119 -20.98 -0.54 -6.58
N GLU A 120 -20.04 -1.01 -5.77
CA GLU A 120 -18.64 -0.60 -5.89
C GLU A 120 -18.04 -1.14 -7.20
N ASN A 121 -17.01 -0.48 -7.73
CA ASN A 121 -16.29 -0.94 -8.91
C ASN A 121 -15.29 -2.07 -8.59
N SER A 122 -15.79 -3.11 -7.92
CA SER A 122 -15.03 -4.27 -7.47
C SER A 122 -15.62 -5.57 -8.00
N ALA A 123 -14.87 -6.66 -7.85
CA ALA A 123 -15.36 -8.00 -8.19
C ALA A 123 -16.45 -8.47 -7.23
N ALA A 124 -17.28 -9.40 -7.71
CA ALA A 124 -18.43 -9.89 -6.97
C ALA A 124 -18.09 -10.60 -5.66
N ASN A 125 -19.01 -10.49 -4.70
CA ASN A 125 -18.90 -11.19 -3.43
C ASN A 125 -19.58 -12.56 -3.39
N ILE A 126 -20.54 -12.88 -4.29
CA ILE A 126 -21.27 -14.16 -4.27
C ILE A 126 -20.85 -15.12 -5.38
N TYR A 127 -20.92 -14.68 -6.64
CA TYR A 127 -20.80 -15.58 -7.78
C TYR A 127 -20.17 -14.88 -8.99
N ILE A 128 -19.29 -15.59 -9.70
CA ILE A 128 -18.59 -15.12 -10.91
C ILE A 128 -18.62 -16.23 -11.95
N SER A 129 -19.17 -15.94 -13.13
CA SER A 129 -19.30 -16.85 -14.26
C SER A 129 -18.90 -16.18 -15.58
N ASP A 130 -18.36 -16.96 -16.51
CA ASP A 130 -18.12 -16.51 -17.89
C ASP A 130 -19.43 -16.48 -18.70
N HIS A 131 -20.54 -16.99 -18.16
CA HIS A 131 -21.82 -17.11 -18.87
C HIS A 131 -22.92 -16.36 -18.14
N GLU A 132 -23.91 -15.93 -18.90
CA GLU A 132 -25.06 -15.22 -18.34
C GLU A 132 -25.88 -16.17 -17.45
N PHE A 133 -26.38 -15.63 -16.35
CA PHE A 133 -27.22 -16.34 -15.41
C PHE A 133 -28.27 -15.38 -14.85
N ASN A 134 -29.33 -15.97 -14.32
CA ASN A 134 -30.34 -15.26 -13.56
C ASN A 134 -30.15 -15.52 -12.07
N ALA A 135 -30.35 -14.50 -11.25
CA ALA A 135 -30.38 -14.63 -9.81
C ALA A 135 -31.57 -13.86 -9.26
N PHE A 136 -32.30 -14.49 -8.34
CA PHE A 136 -33.49 -13.90 -7.72
C PHE A 136 -33.66 -14.42 -6.30
N TRP A 137 -34.42 -13.68 -5.50
CA TRP A 137 -34.80 -14.14 -4.17
C TRP A 137 -35.93 -15.16 -4.27
N THR A 138 -35.77 -16.34 -3.68
CA THR A 138 -36.88 -17.30 -3.52
C THR A 138 -37.67 -17.04 -2.25
N ASP A 139 -36.99 -16.54 -1.22
CA ASP A 139 -37.56 -16.11 0.05
C ASP A 139 -36.64 -15.08 0.71
N LYS A 140 -37.02 -14.56 1.88
CA LYS A 140 -36.24 -13.54 2.60
C LYS A 140 -34.79 -13.94 2.92
N ASN A 141 -34.46 -15.22 2.95
CA ASN A 141 -33.16 -15.76 3.35
C ASN A 141 -32.51 -16.62 2.27
N THR A 142 -33.09 -16.73 1.07
CA THR A 142 -32.57 -17.63 0.04
C THR A 142 -32.53 -16.96 -1.33
N ILE A 143 -31.38 -17.05 -1.99
CA ILE A 143 -31.18 -16.65 -3.37
C ILE A 143 -31.01 -17.92 -4.21
N GLU A 144 -31.72 -18.00 -5.32
CA GLU A 144 -31.50 -19.04 -6.34
C GLU A 144 -30.78 -18.42 -7.55
N ILE A 145 -29.75 -19.12 -8.01
CA ILE A 145 -28.98 -18.78 -9.20
C ILE A 145 -29.26 -19.84 -10.26
N ARG A 146 -29.80 -19.42 -11.40
CA ARG A 146 -30.13 -20.26 -12.56
C ARG A 146 -29.27 -19.91 -13.75
N GLY A 147 -28.51 -20.86 -14.25
CA GLY A 147 -27.67 -20.68 -15.43
C GLY A 147 -26.74 -21.85 -15.65
N PHE A 148 -26.08 -21.86 -16.81
CA PHE A 148 -25.03 -22.82 -17.11
C PHE A 148 -23.72 -22.35 -16.50
N SER A 149 -22.97 -23.26 -15.88
CA SER A 149 -21.62 -22.95 -15.43
C SER A 149 -20.70 -24.13 -15.67
N TYR A 150 -19.80 -23.97 -16.64
CA TYR A 150 -18.78 -24.97 -16.95
C TYR A 150 -17.46 -24.67 -16.22
N LYS A 151 -17.27 -23.44 -15.73
CA LYS A 151 -16.08 -23.00 -15.00
C LYS A 151 -16.44 -21.85 -14.06
N GLU A 152 -16.43 -22.11 -12.76
CA GLU A 152 -16.81 -21.15 -11.73
C GLU A 152 -15.56 -20.57 -11.07
N TYR A 153 -15.36 -19.25 -11.15
CA TYR A 153 -14.23 -18.59 -10.46
C TYR A 153 -14.54 -18.32 -8.99
N LYS A 154 -15.83 -18.17 -8.66
CA LYS A 154 -16.32 -17.95 -7.29
C LYS A 154 -17.74 -18.45 -7.15
N GLN A 155 -18.03 -19.17 -6.07
CA GLN A 155 -19.34 -19.76 -5.79
C GLN A 155 -19.61 -19.87 -4.29
N GLU A 156 -20.19 -18.83 -3.70
CA GLU A 156 -20.57 -18.85 -2.28
C GLU A 156 -21.85 -19.67 -2.05
N ARG A 157 -21.93 -20.43 -0.95
CA ARG A 157 -23.14 -21.16 -0.53
C ARG A 157 -23.94 -20.45 0.56
N LYS A 158 -23.30 -19.52 1.28
CA LYS A 158 -23.94 -18.72 2.34
C LYS A 158 -23.28 -17.35 2.46
N TYR A 159 -24.06 -16.30 2.70
CA TYR A 159 -23.57 -14.95 2.94
C TYR A 159 -24.43 -14.24 3.98
N LYS A 160 -23.86 -13.87 5.13
CA LYS A 160 -24.56 -13.11 6.20
C LYS A 160 -25.93 -13.70 6.60
N GLY A 161 -26.03 -15.03 6.64
CA GLY A 161 -27.28 -15.74 6.97
C GLY A 161 -28.16 -16.06 5.76
N ILE A 162 -27.89 -15.47 4.59
CA ILE A 162 -28.58 -15.77 3.33
C ILE A 162 -27.99 -17.05 2.73
N LYS A 163 -28.83 -18.00 2.37
CA LYS A 163 -28.50 -19.23 1.67
C LYS A 163 -28.46 -18.97 0.16
N ILE A 164 -27.48 -19.55 -0.52
CA ILE A 164 -27.33 -19.42 -1.98
C ILE A 164 -27.44 -20.80 -2.60
N GLN A 165 -28.45 -20.97 -3.46
CA GLN A 165 -28.76 -22.21 -4.16
C GLN A 165 -28.47 -22.05 -5.64
N TYR A 166 -27.98 -23.14 -6.25
CA TYR A 166 -27.60 -23.16 -7.65
C TYR A 166 -28.40 -24.23 -8.33
N ASN A 167 -29.00 -23.85 -9.46
CA ASN A 167 -29.84 -24.71 -10.26
C ASN A 167 -29.34 -24.61 -11.71
N THR A 168 -28.52 -25.58 -12.09
CA THR A 168 -27.96 -25.69 -13.43
C THR A 168 -28.88 -26.59 -14.25
N PRO A 169 -29.56 -26.09 -15.30
CA PRO A 169 -30.17 -26.98 -16.27
C PRO A 169 -29.05 -27.81 -16.93
N TRP A 170 -29.29 -29.11 -17.05
CA TRP A 170 -28.36 -30.12 -17.57
C TRP A 170 -27.92 -29.84 -19.00
#